data_AF-A0A534PRT2-F1
#
_entry.id   AF-A0A534PRT2-F1
#
_cell.length_a   1.000
_cell.length_b   1.000
_cell.length_c   1.000
_cell.angle_alpha   90.00
_cell.angle_beta   90.00
_cell.angle_gamma   90.00
#
_symmetry.space_group_name_H-M   'P 1'
#
loop_
_entity.id
_entity.type
_entity.pdbx_description
1 polymer ?
#
loop_
_entity_poly.entity_id
_entity_poly.type
_entity_poly.pdbx_seq_one_letter_code
_entity_poly.pdbx_strand_id
1 'polypeptide(L)'
;MAILQALISYLTRSAGTALNAIFGWAVIALFGQRSPREQTMLSALVAVAAAWPLLLLGALLPKVALFLIAFIPLARSVPDLSLRIVWIALALLVPLVVGVAVARFGSQERLPEPAWKRLLRGFPITLALAAAFLIMLVIAPILRLAAIARGREVVRVPSVMERTLTAEVMAALCGELSAHGLPLQTAEAPWHMTAPSRIMLRLGGAAFASMAAERVEFRRSGVLEVAMLPNETILRGKPEAVARAHALCTEVFAARPVLQAFSADARELEKQIKRVWSVYREQPEAHAGAKPLRGRLDEIARDLAESNLPWDEWQIIYRLLLQLDRALRGDRPLLERPDAREEIEMAEEKIPLPSPRTMEKLPDERVAVPVSVEGMSNRQLLAHVLEGGALLAKKEFELAKTELRADLKKEVAMAKGLTAAGICALCTLNLLLVAIAMALGGVMVEWGAALIVAAAVLLLGTAVGLIGWGKRVKEPLEATRRSLKEDVTWAKERLA
;
A
#
# COMPACT_ATOMS: atom_id res chain seq x y z
N MET A 1 -23.22 28.96 -11.42
CA MET A 1 -22.74 28.83 -10.02
C MET A 1 -22.75 27.40 -9.50
N ALA A 2 -23.83 26.61 -9.63
CA ALA A 2 -23.87 25.23 -9.11
C ALA A 2 -22.85 24.27 -9.78
N ILE A 3 -22.59 24.40 -11.09
CA ILE A 3 -21.55 23.60 -11.77
C ILE A 3 -20.16 24.03 -11.38
N LEU A 4 -19.91 25.34 -11.19
CA LEU A 4 -18.62 25.85 -10.73
C LEU A 4 -18.39 25.51 -9.25
N GLN A 5 -19.41 25.57 -8.40
CA GLN A 5 -19.35 25.04 -7.03
C GLN A 5 -19.18 23.53 -7.03
N ALA A 6 -19.85 22.78 -7.91
CA ALA A 6 -19.64 21.34 -8.03
C ALA A 6 -18.24 21.01 -8.56
N LEU A 7 -17.70 21.78 -9.49
CA LEU A 7 -16.34 21.63 -10.02
C LEU A 7 -15.29 22.06 -9.00
N ILE A 8 -15.50 23.16 -8.27
CA ILE A 8 -14.63 23.61 -7.18
C ILE A 8 -14.73 22.63 -6.02
N SER A 9 -15.90 22.12 -5.66
CA SER A 9 -16.08 21.07 -4.66
C SER A 9 -15.47 19.75 -5.13
N TYR A 10 -15.57 19.41 -6.41
CA TYR A 10 -14.94 18.22 -6.98
C TYR A 10 -13.42 18.39 -7.04
N LEU A 11 -12.90 19.55 -7.47
CA LEU A 11 -11.49 19.91 -7.50
C LEU A 11 -10.89 20.00 -6.11
N THR A 12 -11.60 20.57 -5.12
CA THR A 12 -11.15 20.63 -3.73
C THR A 12 -11.21 19.25 -3.07
N ARG A 13 -12.23 18.44 -3.35
CA ARG A 13 -12.31 17.05 -2.88
C ARG A 13 -11.26 16.16 -3.54
N SER A 14 -11.03 16.31 -4.85
CA SER A 14 -10.01 15.58 -5.60
C SER A 14 -8.61 16.06 -5.24
N ALA A 15 -8.39 17.36 -5.03
CA ALA A 15 -7.14 17.92 -4.56
C ALA A 15 -6.85 17.45 -3.13
N GLY A 16 -7.85 17.39 -2.25
CA GLY A 16 -7.72 16.82 -0.92
C GLY A 16 -7.33 15.33 -0.97
N THR A 17 -7.98 14.55 -1.85
CA THR A 17 -7.69 13.12 -2.01
C THR A 17 -6.31 12.90 -2.63
N ALA A 18 -5.94 13.71 -3.62
CA ALA A 18 -4.61 13.68 -4.23
C ALA A 18 -3.52 14.09 -3.25
N LEU A 19 -3.73 15.15 -2.46
CA LEU A 19 -2.80 15.59 -1.42
C LEU A 19 -2.65 14.52 -0.34
N ASN A 20 -3.74 13.90 0.11
CA ASN A 20 -3.71 12.79 1.06
C ASN A 20 -2.95 11.59 0.48
N ALA A 21 -3.13 11.29 -0.81
CA ALA A 21 -2.39 10.22 -1.48
C ALA A 21 -0.90 10.53 -1.59
N ILE A 22 -0.53 11.74 -2.02
CA ILE A 22 0.87 12.19 -2.12
C ILE A 22 1.54 12.19 -0.74
N PHE A 23 0.84 12.72 0.27
CA PHE A 23 1.27 12.69 1.66
C PHE A 23 1.52 11.24 2.11
N GLY A 24 0.55 10.35 1.88
CA GLY A 24 0.67 8.93 2.22
C GLY A 24 1.85 8.26 1.51
N TRP A 25 2.08 8.56 0.23
CA TRP A 25 3.23 8.02 -0.51
C TRP A 25 4.55 8.53 0.03
N ALA A 26 4.64 9.79 0.42
CA ALA A 26 5.84 10.38 1.02
C ALA A 26 6.14 9.75 2.38
N VAL A 27 5.13 9.56 3.25
CA VAL A 27 5.30 8.90 4.56
C VAL A 27 5.76 7.46 4.39
N ILE A 28 5.10 6.68 3.52
CA ILE A 28 5.48 5.29 3.24
C ILE A 28 6.88 5.23 2.64
N ALA A 29 7.24 6.18 1.76
CA ALA A 29 8.57 6.18 1.17
C ALA A 29 9.68 6.59 2.15
N LEU A 30 9.33 7.28 3.25
CA LEU A 30 10.27 7.66 4.30
C LEU A 30 10.50 6.57 5.34
N PHE A 31 9.43 5.85 5.73
CA PHE A 31 9.47 4.92 6.86
C PHE A 31 9.21 3.46 6.51
N GLY A 32 8.90 3.17 5.24
CA GLY A 32 8.40 1.88 4.80
C GLY A 32 6.95 1.63 5.21
N GLN A 33 6.49 0.41 4.99
CA GLN A 33 5.19 -0.04 5.52
C GLN A 33 5.34 -0.45 6.98
N ARG A 34 4.38 -0.03 7.81
CA ARG A 34 4.29 -0.34 9.25
C ARG A 34 2.89 -0.82 9.61
N SER A 35 2.72 -1.25 10.86
CA SER A 35 1.38 -1.57 11.39
C SER A 35 0.43 -0.37 11.22
N PRO A 36 -0.89 -0.57 11.00
CA PRO A 36 -1.82 0.53 10.77
C PRO A 36 -1.81 1.61 11.87
N ARG A 37 -1.66 1.19 13.13
CA ARG A 37 -1.58 2.10 14.29
C ARG A 37 -0.31 2.94 14.26
N GLU A 38 0.85 2.32 14.03
CA GLU A 38 2.13 3.04 13.91
C GLU A 38 2.13 3.98 12.69
N GLN A 39 1.61 3.53 11.56
CA GLN A 39 1.53 4.33 10.34
C GLN A 39 0.70 5.60 10.56
N THR A 40 -0.44 5.49 11.25
CA THR A 40 -1.30 6.63 11.58
C THR A 40 -0.58 7.63 12.48
N MET A 41 0.14 7.13 13.49
CA MET A 41 0.90 7.96 14.42
C MET A 41 2.11 8.64 13.75
N LEU A 42 2.86 7.91 12.92
CA LEU A 42 3.98 8.46 12.13
C LEU A 42 3.48 9.50 11.12
N SER A 43 2.33 9.26 10.49
CA SER A 43 1.68 10.23 9.61
C SER A 43 1.33 11.52 10.34
N ALA A 44 0.73 11.43 11.53
CA ALA A 44 0.43 12.60 12.35
C ALA A 44 1.71 13.35 12.78
N LEU A 45 2.74 12.62 13.18
CA LEU A 45 4.02 13.19 13.61
C LEU A 45 4.76 13.90 12.47
N VAL A 46 4.73 13.32 11.26
CA VAL A 46 5.25 13.94 10.04
C VAL A 46 4.45 15.19 9.68
N ALA A 47 3.12 15.15 9.76
CA ALA A 47 2.30 16.32 9.44
C ALA A 47 2.64 17.49 10.37
N VAL A 48 2.79 17.22 11.68
CA VAL A 48 3.20 18.22 12.67
C VAL A 48 4.61 18.74 12.38
N ALA A 49 5.57 17.86 12.06
CA ALA A 49 6.93 18.28 11.71
C ALA A 49 6.98 19.07 10.39
N ALA A 50 6.20 18.69 9.38
CA ALA A 50 6.12 19.38 8.09
C ALA A 50 5.49 20.77 8.19
N ALA A 51 4.63 20.99 9.19
CA ALA A 51 4.09 22.32 9.49
C ALA A 51 5.14 23.24 10.16
N TRP A 52 6.18 22.69 10.80
CA TRP A 52 7.15 23.47 11.57
C TRP A 52 7.92 24.53 10.76
N PRO A 53 8.43 24.26 9.53
CA PRO A 53 9.01 25.30 8.69
C PRO A 53 8.05 26.45 8.37
N LEU A 54 6.76 26.15 8.18
CA LEU A 54 5.74 27.18 7.97
C LEU A 54 5.60 28.04 9.24
N LEU A 55 5.58 27.41 10.42
CA LEU A 55 5.55 28.11 11.72
C LEU A 55 6.72 29.06 11.93
N LEU A 56 7.94 28.62 11.58
CA LEU A 56 9.10 29.51 11.60
C LEU A 56 8.94 30.67 10.63
N LEU A 57 8.47 30.40 9.40
CA LEU A 57 8.28 31.42 8.39
C LEU A 57 7.23 32.46 8.81
N GLY A 58 6.11 32.04 9.41
CA GLY A 58 5.09 32.95 9.93
C GLY A 58 5.54 33.74 11.17
N ALA A 59 6.44 33.18 11.99
CA ALA A 59 7.05 33.89 13.11
C ALA A 59 8.05 34.97 12.66
N LEU A 60 8.77 34.74 11.56
CA LEU A 60 9.67 35.71 10.92
C LEU A 60 8.91 36.75 10.08
N LEU A 61 7.93 36.30 9.29
CA LEU A 61 7.16 37.10 8.33
C LEU A 61 5.66 37.04 8.69
N PRO A 62 5.14 38.00 9.48
CA PRO A 62 3.74 37.97 9.95
C PRO A 62 2.71 38.00 8.81
N LYS A 63 3.07 38.52 7.63
CA LYS A 63 2.22 38.45 6.42
C LYS A 63 1.93 37.01 5.97
N VAL A 64 2.89 36.11 6.15
CA VAL A 64 2.73 34.68 5.82
C VAL A 64 1.81 34.00 6.83
N ALA A 65 1.95 34.33 8.12
CA ALA A 65 1.04 33.86 9.16
C ALA A 65 -0.41 34.31 8.87
N LEU A 66 -0.60 35.57 8.50
CA LEU A 66 -1.92 36.11 8.15
C LEU A 66 -2.51 35.42 6.91
N PHE A 67 -1.70 35.11 5.89
CA PHE A 67 -2.13 34.36 4.71
C PHE A 67 -2.57 32.93 5.05
N LEU A 68 -1.81 32.23 5.90
CA LEU A 68 -2.14 30.86 6.31
C LEU A 68 -3.42 30.80 7.14
N ILE A 69 -3.69 31.85 7.91
CA ILE A 69 -4.89 31.95 8.75
C ILE A 69 -6.04 32.65 8.03
N ALA A 70 -5.86 33.22 6.83
CA ALA A 70 -6.94 33.85 6.06
C ALA A 70 -8.08 32.87 5.72
N PHE A 71 -7.84 31.57 5.80
CA PHE A 71 -8.85 30.52 5.66
C PHE A 71 -9.65 30.23 6.95
N ILE A 72 -9.26 30.82 8.08
CA ILE A 72 -9.93 30.74 9.37
C ILE A 72 -10.48 32.15 9.66
N PRO A 73 -11.78 32.33 9.87
CA PRO A 73 -12.36 33.65 10.13
C PRO A 73 -11.86 34.16 11.49
N LEU A 74 -10.78 34.94 11.49
CA LEU A 74 -10.32 35.67 12.66
C LEU A 74 -11.20 36.90 12.85
N ALA A 75 -11.78 37.04 14.06
CA ALA A 75 -12.44 38.27 14.46
C ALA A 75 -11.46 39.47 14.32
N ARG A 76 -11.95 40.64 13.92
CA ARG A 76 -11.20 41.86 13.56
C ARG A 76 -10.31 42.46 14.67
N SER A 77 -10.05 41.75 15.76
CA SER A 77 -9.52 42.31 17.02
C SER A 77 -8.28 41.57 17.57
N VAL A 78 -7.59 40.75 16.79
CA VAL A 78 -6.35 40.10 17.26
C VAL A 78 -5.15 41.00 16.94
N PRO A 79 -4.41 41.52 17.93
CA PRO A 79 -3.20 42.31 17.69
C PRO A 79 -2.12 41.45 17.01
N ASP A 80 -1.38 42.04 16.05
CA ASP A 80 -0.29 41.37 15.32
C ASP A 80 0.76 40.74 16.25
N LEU A 81 0.99 41.36 17.42
CA LEU A 81 1.92 40.85 18.44
C LEU A 81 1.42 39.55 19.08
N SER A 82 0.13 39.43 19.38
CA SER A 82 -0.47 38.23 19.97
C SER A 82 -0.36 37.06 19.01
N LEU A 83 -0.60 37.32 17.71
CA LEU A 83 -0.43 36.31 16.68
C LEU A 83 1.02 35.84 16.61
N ARG A 84 1.99 36.77 16.61
CA ARG A 84 3.42 36.43 16.60
C ARG A 84 3.85 35.62 17.83
N ILE A 85 3.35 35.96 19.02
CA ILE A 85 3.63 35.20 20.26
C ILE A 85 3.09 33.78 20.14
N VAL A 86 1.86 33.59 19.64
CA VAL A 86 1.28 32.26 19.44
C VAL A 86 2.10 31.45 18.44
N TRP A 87 2.54 32.06 17.32
CA TRP A 87 3.37 31.38 16.32
C TRP A 87 4.75 31.00 16.87
N ILE A 88 5.40 31.89 17.63
CA ILE A 88 6.67 31.59 18.31
C ILE A 88 6.49 30.48 19.33
N ALA A 89 5.44 30.54 20.15
CA ALA A 89 5.12 29.50 21.13
C ALA A 89 4.89 28.15 20.46
N LEU A 90 4.14 28.11 19.35
CA LEU A 90 3.88 26.89 18.60
C LEU A 90 5.15 26.37 17.90
N ALA A 91 5.99 27.26 17.35
CA ALA A 91 7.27 26.91 16.75
C ALA A 91 8.27 26.33 17.78
N LEU A 92 8.17 26.74 19.05
CA LEU A 92 8.94 26.15 20.15
C LEU A 92 8.32 24.86 20.67
N LEU A 93 6.99 24.76 20.75
CA LEU A 93 6.26 23.60 21.28
C LEU A 93 6.36 22.37 20.36
N VAL A 94 6.19 22.56 19.06
CA VAL A 94 6.13 21.48 18.07
C VAL A 94 7.37 20.57 18.15
N PRO A 95 8.60 21.09 18.15
CA PRO A 95 9.77 20.23 18.28
C PRO A 95 9.85 19.43 19.57
N LEU A 96 9.36 19.97 20.68
CA LEU A 96 9.33 19.27 21.97
C LEU A 96 8.39 18.06 21.91
N VAL A 97 7.19 18.25 21.34
CA VAL A 97 6.19 17.19 21.16
C VAL A 97 6.73 16.09 20.24
N VAL A 98 7.31 16.47 19.10
CA VAL A 98 7.91 15.54 18.14
C VAL A 98 9.07 14.76 18.80
N GLY A 99 9.95 15.43 19.54
CA GLY A 99 11.06 14.79 20.25
C GLY A 99 10.60 13.75 21.27
N VAL A 100 9.59 14.07 22.08
CA VAL A 100 9.00 13.14 23.05
C VAL A 100 8.33 11.95 22.36
N ALA A 101 7.60 12.19 21.26
CA ALA A 101 6.90 11.14 20.53
C ALA A 101 7.87 10.20 19.80
N VAL A 102 8.92 10.71 19.15
CA VAL A 102 9.97 9.88 18.51
C VAL A 102 10.76 9.08 19.54
N ALA A 103 11.02 9.65 20.73
CA ALA A 103 11.69 8.93 21.81
C ALA A 103 10.93 7.69 22.30
N ARG A 104 9.60 7.62 22.09
CA ARG A 104 8.80 6.42 22.38
C ARG A 104 8.97 5.29 21.35
N PHE A 105 9.47 5.61 20.14
CA PHE A 105 9.71 4.63 19.08
C PHE A 105 11.16 4.15 18.97
N GLY A 106 12.11 4.89 19.57
CA GLY A 106 13.51 4.49 19.64
C GLY A 106 13.69 3.31 20.59
N SER A 107 14.54 2.35 20.22
CA SER A 107 14.95 1.23 21.07
C SER A 107 15.43 1.75 22.43
N GLN A 108 14.83 1.25 23.51
CA GLN A 108 15.01 1.66 24.91
C GLN A 108 16.42 1.37 25.50
N GLU A 109 17.40 1.01 24.68
CA GLU A 109 18.74 0.69 25.14
C GLU A 109 19.66 1.92 25.11
N ARG A 110 19.36 2.97 25.90
CA ARG A 110 20.37 4.00 26.19
C ARG A 110 20.30 4.52 27.62
N LEU A 111 21.49 4.77 28.15
CA LEU A 111 21.82 5.38 29.44
C LEU A 111 20.92 6.59 29.76
N PRO A 112 20.67 6.88 31.05
CA PRO A 112 19.83 7.98 31.49
C PRO A 112 20.43 9.33 31.03
N GLU A 113 19.91 9.88 29.93
CA GLU A 113 20.22 11.24 29.52
C GLU A 113 19.42 12.24 30.36
N PRO A 114 20.00 13.40 30.72
CA PRO A 114 19.28 14.43 31.46
C PRO A 114 18.13 14.99 30.61
N ALA A 115 16.98 15.21 31.24
CA ALA A 115 15.72 15.55 30.57
C ALA A 115 15.80 16.76 29.61
N TRP A 116 16.64 17.76 29.93
CA TRP A 116 16.83 18.95 29.10
C TRP A 116 17.54 18.65 27.76
N LYS A 117 18.50 17.72 27.72
CA LYS A 117 19.15 17.29 26.46
C LYS A 117 18.16 16.54 25.57
N ARG A 118 17.32 15.69 26.17
CA ARG A 118 16.24 14.98 25.47
C ARG A 118 15.23 15.95 24.86
N LEU A 119 14.91 17.02 25.61
CA LEU A 119 14.00 18.06 25.18
C LEU A 119 14.56 18.88 24.01
N LEU A 120 15.82 19.30 24.08
CA LEU A 120 16.48 20.06 23.00
C LEU A 120 16.72 19.24 21.73
N ARG A 121 16.83 17.91 21.82
CA ARG A 121 16.91 17.02 20.64
C ARG A 121 15.64 17.04 19.79
N GLY A 122 14.52 17.53 20.31
CA GLY A 122 13.29 17.72 19.53
C GLY A 122 13.49 18.60 18.30
N PHE A 123 14.30 19.66 18.39
CA PHE A 123 14.60 20.58 17.28
C PHE A 123 15.31 19.91 16.10
N PRO A 124 16.50 19.28 16.29
CA PRO A 124 17.17 18.59 15.19
C PRO A 124 16.33 17.43 14.62
N ILE A 125 15.60 16.68 15.45
CA ILE A 125 14.71 15.60 15.00
C ILE A 125 13.59 16.15 14.09
N THR A 126 12.96 17.25 14.50
CA THR A 126 11.87 17.87 13.75
C THR A 126 12.35 18.46 12.44
N LEU A 127 13.50 19.14 12.45
CA LEU A 127 14.14 19.65 11.24
C LEU A 127 14.48 18.51 10.28
N ALA A 128 15.08 17.43 10.80
CA ALA A 128 15.45 16.26 10.01
C ALA A 128 14.22 15.64 9.33
N LEU A 129 13.15 15.47 10.10
CA LEU A 129 11.92 14.88 9.62
C LEU A 129 11.21 15.78 8.60
N ALA A 130 11.12 17.07 8.87
CA ALA A 130 10.53 18.04 7.96
C ALA A 130 11.29 18.10 6.63
N ALA A 131 12.62 18.19 6.68
CA ALA A 131 13.47 18.25 5.48
C ALA A 131 13.35 16.96 4.64
N ALA A 132 13.46 15.79 5.28
CA ALA A 132 13.34 14.51 4.59
C ALA A 132 11.94 14.31 4.00
N PHE A 133 10.89 14.72 4.73
CA PHE A 133 9.53 14.67 4.25
C PHE A 133 9.28 15.61 3.06
N LEU A 134 9.71 16.87 3.12
CA LEU A 134 9.52 17.84 2.02
C LEU A 134 10.18 17.36 0.72
N ILE A 135 11.36 16.74 0.82
CA ILE A 135 12.02 16.10 -0.31
C ILE A 135 11.16 14.96 -0.86
N MET A 136 10.67 14.05 0.00
CA MET A 136 9.85 12.92 -0.44
C MET A 136 8.46 13.32 -0.93
N LEU A 137 7.89 14.42 -0.44
CA LEU A 137 6.62 14.98 -0.89
C LEU A 137 6.67 15.33 -2.39
N VAL A 138 7.83 15.77 -2.88
CA VAL A 138 8.06 16.08 -4.29
C VAL A 138 8.52 14.83 -5.06
N ILE A 139 9.48 14.09 -4.53
CA ILE A 139 10.13 13.00 -5.27
C ILE A 139 9.23 11.75 -5.37
N ALA A 140 8.56 11.34 -4.30
CA ALA A 140 7.73 10.14 -4.28
C ALA A 140 6.65 10.11 -5.38
N PRO A 141 5.83 11.17 -5.57
CA PRO A 141 4.83 11.18 -6.64
C PRO A 141 5.47 11.17 -8.03
N ILE A 142 6.57 11.90 -8.25
CA ILE A 142 7.30 11.90 -9.53
C ILE A 142 7.78 10.48 -9.86
N LEU A 143 8.39 9.79 -8.91
CA LEU A 143 8.87 8.42 -9.10
C LEU A 143 7.72 7.44 -9.36
N ARG A 144 6.57 7.61 -8.67
CA ARG A 144 5.38 6.79 -8.87
C ARG A 144 4.78 6.99 -10.26
N LEU A 145 4.63 8.24 -10.70
CA LEU A 145 4.15 8.57 -12.05
C LEU A 145 5.12 8.07 -13.12
N ALA A 146 6.42 8.23 -12.92
CA ALA A 146 7.45 7.72 -13.84
C ALA A 146 7.51 6.19 -13.88
N ALA A 147 7.14 5.50 -12.79
CA ALA A 147 7.03 4.04 -12.78
C ALA A 147 5.82 3.60 -13.60
N ILE A 148 4.66 4.21 -13.38
CA ILE A 148 3.42 3.94 -14.13
C ILE A 148 3.63 4.21 -15.63
N ALA A 149 4.23 5.34 -15.99
CA ALA A 149 4.50 5.71 -17.39
C ALA A 149 5.45 4.73 -18.09
N ARG A 150 6.41 4.14 -17.36
CA ARG A 150 7.36 3.15 -17.89
C ARG A 150 6.86 1.70 -17.78
N GLY A 151 5.60 1.49 -17.37
CA GLY A 151 5.07 0.14 -17.14
C GLY A 151 5.85 -0.65 -16.09
N ARG A 152 6.44 0.04 -15.11
CA ARG A 152 7.20 -0.57 -14.01
C ARG A 152 6.36 -0.64 -12.76
N GLU A 153 6.47 -1.75 -12.07
CA GLU A 153 5.81 -2.00 -10.80
C GLU A 153 6.79 -1.79 -9.64
N VAL A 154 6.26 -1.39 -8.49
CA VAL A 154 7.00 -1.28 -7.23
C VAL A 154 6.22 -2.06 -6.17
N VAL A 155 6.82 -3.12 -5.65
CA VAL A 155 6.27 -3.94 -4.57
C VAL A 155 7.18 -3.79 -3.35
N ARG A 156 6.59 -3.64 -2.18
CA ARG A 156 7.28 -3.57 -0.89
C ARG A 156 6.94 -4.84 -0.12
N VAL A 157 7.97 -5.61 0.19
CA VAL A 157 7.85 -6.85 0.97
C VAL A 157 8.26 -6.52 2.40
N PRO A 158 7.39 -6.75 3.40
CA PRO A 158 7.75 -6.57 4.80
C PRO A 158 8.93 -7.47 5.15
N SER A 159 9.98 -6.91 5.74
CA SER A 159 11.17 -7.69 6.11
C SER A 159 11.95 -7.00 7.22
N VAL A 160 11.56 -7.25 8.47
CA VAL A 160 12.24 -6.73 9.64
C VAL A 160 13.36 -7.69 10.03
N MET A 161 14.60 -7.22 9.99
CA MET A 161 15.80 -8.00 10.28
C MET A 161 16.90 -7.12 10.89
N GLU A 162 17.89 -7.74 11.52
CA GLU A 162 19.06 -7.02 11.99
C GLU A 162 19.92 -6.52 10.81
N ARG A 163 20.58 -5.38 10.99
CA ARG A 163 21.41 -4.74 9.97
C ARG A 163 22.57 -5.61 9.51
N THR A 164 23.10 -6.44 10.40
CA THR A 164 24.21 -7.37 10.15
C THR A 164 23.82 -8.48 9.16
N LEU A 165 22.54 -8.84 9.13
CA LEU A 165 22.01 -9.95 8.32
C LEU A 165 21.59 -9.52 6.91
N THR A 166 21.46 -8.22 6.65
CA THR A 166 20.98 -7.71 5.36
C THR A 166 21.83 -8.19 4.17
N ALA A 167 23.15 -8.23 4.32
CA ALA A 167 24.04 -8.71 3.25
C ALA A 167 23.90 -10.22 3.00
N GLU A 168 23.78 -11.03 4.04
CA GLU A 168 23.59 -12.48 3.94
C GLU A 168 22.24 -12.82 3.28
N VAL A 169 21.16 -12.18 3.73
CA VAL A 169 19.82 -12.39 3.18
C VAL A 169 19.74 -11.90 1.73
N MET A 170 20.39 -10.78 1.39
CA MET A 170 20.49 -10.32 0.01
C MET A 170 21.25 -11.32 -0.87
N ALA A 171 22.36 -11.87 -0.40
CA ALA A 171 23.14 -12.86 -1.13
C ALA A 171 22.33 -14.13 -1.41
N ALA A 172 21.61 -14.64 -0.39
CA ALA A 172 20.70 -15.77 -0.55
C ALA A 172 19.59 -15.49 -1.58
N LEU A 173 18.95 -14.32 -1.50
CA LEU A 173 17.91 -13.93 -2.46
C LEU A 173 18.48 -13.81 -3.88
N CYS A 174 19.70 -13.28 -4.04
CA CYS A 174 20.36 -13.20 -5.34
C CYS A 174 20.70 -14.58 -5.90
N GLY A 175 21.09 -15.53 -5.05
CA GLY A 175 21.30 -16.93 -5.43
C GLY A 175 20.03 -17.54 -6.03
N GLU A 176 18.93 -17.48 -5.29
CA GLU A 176 17.63 -17.98 -5.77
C GLU A 176 17.15 -17.27 -7.04
N LEU A 177 17.22 -15.94 -7.07
CA LEU A 177 16.83 -15.19 -8.27
C LEU A 177 17.66 -15.58 -9.49
N SER A 178 18.96 -15.83 -9.31
CA SER A 178 19.85 -16.26 -10.39
C SER A 178 19.51 -17.67 -10.88
N ALA A 179 19.22 -18.61 -9.97
CA ALA A 179 18.75 -19.95 -10.32
C ALA A 179 17.42 -19.91 -11.12
N HIS A 180 16.59 -18.91 -10.86
CA HIS A 180 15.34 -18.66 -11.58
C HIS A 180 15.47 -17.75 -12.82
N GLY A 181 16.70 -17.52 -13.31
CA GLY A 181 16.96 -16.77 -14.54
C GLY A 181 16.82 -15.26 -14.41
N LEU A 182 16.89 -14.72 -13.19
CA LEU A 182 16.87 -13.29 -12.86
C LEU A 182 18.18 -12.87 -12.17
N PRO A 183 19.35 -12.99 -12.85
CA PRO A 183 20.62 -12.62 -12.24
C PRO A 183 20.64 -11.13 -11.91
N LEU A 184 21.06 -10.81 -10.69
CA LEU A 184 21.21 -9.43 -10.23
C LEU A 184 22.68 -9.09 -10.07
N GLN A 185 23.05 -7.87 -10.45
CA GLN A 185 24.41 -7.35 -10.32
C GLN A 185 24.47 -6.34 -9.18
N THR A 186 25.65 -6.21 -8.57
CA THR A 186 25.94 -5.16 -7.59
C THR A 186 25.87 -3.79 -8.28
N ALA A 187 25.11 -2.88 -7.69
CA ALA A 187 24.96 -1.51 -8.19
C ALA A 187 24.83 -0.54 -7.00
N GLU A 188 25.12 0.73 -7.23
CA GLU A 188 24.89 1.75 -6.21
C GLU A 188 23.41 2.11 -6.11
N ALA A 189 22.92 2.24 -4.88
CA ALA A 189 21.56 2.67 -4.61
C ALA A 189 21.35 4.10 -5.15
N PRO A 190 20.26 4.37 -5.89
CA PRO A 190 19.95 5.71 -6.36
C PRO A 190 19.90 6.73 -5.21
N TRP A 191 20.37 7.95 -5.47
CA TRP A 191 20.46 9.00 -4.44
C TRP A 191 19.14 9.26 -3.72
N HIS A 192 18.00 9.17 -4.41
CA HIS A 192 16.68 9.42 -3.83
C HIS A 192 16.25 8.37 -2.80
N MET A 193 16.86 7.18 -2.80
CA MET A 193 16.61 6.14 -1.80
C MET A 193 17.46 6.34 -0.54
N THR A 194 18.62 6.99 -0.67
CA THR A 194 19.57 7.16 0.44
C THR A 194 19.54 8.56 1.04
N ALA A 195 19.15 9.59 0.28
CA ALA A 195 19.15 10.99 0.73
C ALA A 195 18.22 11.25 1.92
N PRO A 196 16.95 10.80 1.95
CA PRO A 196 16.07 11.03 3.09
C PRO A 196 16.65 10.41 4.38
N SER A 197 17.14 9.17 4.28
CA SER A 197 17.77 8.46 5.41
C SER A 197 19.05 9.15 5.89
N ARG A 198 19.89 9.64 4.97
CA ARG A 198 21.10 10.42 5.34
C ARG A 198 20.75 11.73 6.05
N ILE A 199 19.70 12.44 5.62
CA ILE A 199 19.24 13.66 6.28
C ILE A 199 18.73 13.33 7.68
N MET A 200 17.91 12.29 7.82
CA MET A 200 17.39 11.83 9.10
C MET A 200 18.51 11.46 10.07
N LEU A 201 19.54 10.75 9.61
CA LEU A 201 20.65 10.30 10.46
C LEU A 201 21.63 11.42 10.79
N ARG A 202 21.96 12.30 9.85
CA ARG A 202 22.87 13.43 10.10
C ARG A 202 22.27 14.49 11.02
N LEU A 203 21.00 14.83 10.80
CA LEU A 203 20.33 15.89 11.57
C LEU A 203 19.67 15.33 12.83
N GLY A 204 18.91 14.23 12.73
CA GLY A 204 18.19 13.63 13.86
C GLY A 204 18.99 12.63 14.69
N GLY A 205 20.18 12.23 14.21
CA GLY A 205 21.10 11.38 14.93
C GLY A 205 20.55 9.99 15.25
N ALA A 206 20.87 9.52 16.45
CA ALA A 206 20.51 8.18 16.92
C ALA A 206 19.00 7.91 17.00
N ALA A 207 18.16 8.95 17.06
CA ALA A 207 16.71 8.80 17.13
C ALA A 207 16.14 8.06 15.90
N PHE A 208 16.82 8.15 14.75
CA PHE A 208 16.42 7.48 13.52
C PHE A 208 17.30 6.27 13.18
N ALA A 209 18.24 5.87 14.05
CA ALA A 209 19.10 4.72 13.81
C ALA A 209 18.33 3.39 13.76
N SER A 210 17.13 3.28 14.34
CA SER A 210 16.28 2.09 14.15
C SER A 210 15.44 2.15 12.87
N MET A 211 15.22 3.34 12.30
CA MET A 211 14.26 3.58 11.22
C MET A 211 14.92 3.82 9.85
N ALA A 212 16.11 4.42 9.82
CA ALA A 212 16.81 4.84 8.63
C ALA A 212 18.21 4.21 8.55
N ALA A 213 18.60 3.70 7.38
CA ALA A 213 19.91 3.11 7.15
C ALA A 213 20.77 3.97 6.21
N GLU A 214 22.06 4.14 6.50
CA GLU A 214 22.98 4.87 5.62
C GLU A 214 23.38 4.04 4.39
N ARG A 215 23.42 2.73 4.56
CA ARG A 215 23.76 1.75 3.52
C ARG A 215 22.52 0.93 3.21
N VAL A 216 22.16 0.92 1.93
CA VAL A 216 21.08 0.12 1.37
C VAL A 216 21.76 -0.92 0.49
N GLU A 217 21.54 -2.20 0.79
CA GLU A 217 21.97 -3.27 -0.10
C GLU A 217 21.13 -3.18 -1.37
N PHE A 218 21.76 -2.82 -2.47
CA PHE A 218 21.09 -2.62 -3.75
C PHE A 218 21.68 -3.53 -4.81
N ARG A 219 20.78 -4.17 -5.56
CA ARG A 219 21.10 -5.09 -6.64
C ARG A 219 20.17 -4.83 -7.82
N ARG A 220 20.68 -4.94 -9.05
CA ARG A 220 19.93 -4.57 -10.25
C ARG A 220 20.25 -5.47 -11.44
N SER A 221 19.25 -5.67 -12.29
CA SER A 221 19.36 -6.20 -13.65
C SER A 221 18.66 -5.27 -14.65
N GLY A 222 18.62 -5.67 -15.92
CA GLY A 222 17.87 -4.94 -16.96
C GLY A 222 16.36 -4.88 -16.72
N VAL A 223 15.81 -5.79 -15.90
CA VAL A 223 14.35 -5.95 -15.71
C VAL A 223 13.89 -5.82 -14.25
N LEU A 224 14.79 -5.95 -13.27
CA LEU A 224 14.47 -5.96 -11.84
C LEU A 224 15.52 -5.19 -11.03
N GLU A 225 15.06 -4.43 -10.05
CA GLU A 225 15.84 -3.76 -9.02
C GLU A 225 15.36 -4.28 -7.67
N VAL A 226 16.31 -4.63 -6.79
CA VAL A 226 16.05 -5.10 -5.43
C VAL A 226 16.84 -4.22 -4.47
N ALA A 227 16.13 -3.57 -3.56
CA ALA A 227 16.74 -2.80 -2.48
C ALA A 227 16.30 -3.41 -1.15
N MET A 228 17.25 -3.87 -0.35
CA MET A 228 16.98 -4.42 0.97
C MET A 228 17.34 -3.39 2.03
N LEU A 229 16.33 -3.02 2.82
CA LEU A 229 16.44 -2.18 3.99
C LEU A 229 16.18 -3.04 5.24
N PRO A 230 16.62 -2.61 6.43
CA PRO A 230 16.44 -3.40 7.65
C PRO A 230 14.97 -3.70 8.02
N ASN A 231 14.02 -2.90 7.51
CA ASN A 231 12.60 -3.02 7.83
C ASN A 231 11.73 -3.44 6.64
N GLU A 232 12.27 -3.39 5.41
CA GLU A 232 11.52 -3.71 4.20
C GLU A 232 12.44 -4.08 3.04
N THR A 233 11.93 -4.85 2.10
CA THR A 233 12.58 -5.13 0.83
C THR A 233 11.75 -4.54 -0.29
N ILE A 234 12.35 -3.68 -1.11
CA ILE A 234 11.68 -3.00 -2.23
C ILE A 234 12.08 -3.68 -3.53
N LEU A 235 11.08 -4.18 -4.26
CA LEU A 235 11.21 -4.77 -5.59
C LEU A 235 10.67 -3.80 -6.63
N ARG A 236 11.45 -3.48 -7.65
CA ARG A 236 11.06 -2.54 -8.71
C ARG A 236 11.47 -3.00 -10.09
N GLY A 237 10.54 -3.14 -11.02
CA GLY A 237 10.89 -3.73 -12.31
C GLY A 237 9.71 -3.92 -13.25
N LYS A 238 9.89 -4.80 -14.23
CA LYS A 238 8.78 -5.32 -15.04
C LYS A 238 7.83 -6.14 -14.15
N PRO A 239 6.49 -6.05 -14.32
CA PRO A 239 5.52 -6.73 -13.45
C PRO A 239 5.79 -8.23 -13.27
N GLU A 240 6.11 -8.95 -14.34
CA GLU A 240 6.42 -10.39 -14.28
C GLU A 240 7.66 -10.70 -13.44
N ALA A 241 8.73 -9.91 -13.59
CA ALA A 241 9.96 -10.10 -12.83
C ALA A 241 9.75 -9.74 -11.35
N VAL A 242 8.97 -8.70 -11.06
CA VAL A 242 8.61 -8.30 -9.70
C VAL A 242 7.74 -9.36 -9.03
N ALA A 243 6.74 -9.91 -9.73
CA ALA A 243 5.88 -10.97 -9.21
C ALA A 243 6.68 -12.23 -8.87
N ARG A 244 7.58 -12.67 -9.77
CA ARG A 244 8.48 -13.80 -9.52
C ARG A 244 9.41 -13.55 -8.34
N ALA A 245 10.03 -12.37 -8.29
CA ALA A 245 10.91 -12.02 -7.18
C ALA A 245 10.18 -11.93 -5.84
N HIS A 246 8.96 -11.38 -5.84
CA HIS A 246 8.12 -11.34 -4.66
C HIS A 246 7.80 -12.75 -4.15
N ALA A 247 7.44 -13.69 -5.04
CA ALA A 247 7.20 -15.07 -4.66
C ALA A 247 8.44 -15.72 -4.04
N LEU A 248 9.62 -15.56 -4.65
CA LEU A 248 10.88 -16.08 -4.12
C LEU A 248 11.28 -15.46 -2.78
N CYS A 249 11.01 -14.16 -2.56
CA CYS A 249 11.18 -13.55 -1.24
C CYS A 249 10.39 -14.29 -0.15
N THR A 250 9.18 -14.79 -0.46
CA THR A 250 8.35 -15.46 0.55
C THR A 250 8.96 -16.77 1.03
N GLU A 251 9.68 -17.51 0.19
CA GLU A 251 10.39 -18.73 0.59
C GLU A 251 11.76 -18.43 1.21
N VAL A 252 12.53 -17.54 0.60
CA VAL A 252 13.86 -17.15 1.09
C VAL A 252 13.78 -16.58 2.50
N PHE A 253 12.78 -15.75 2.78
CA PHE A 253 12.60 -15.13 4.10
C PHE A 253 12.08 -16.13 5.13
N ALA A 254 11.35 -17.18 4.73
CA ALA A 254 10.73 -18.13 5.66
C ALA A 254 11.75 -18.80 6.59
N ALA A 255 12.82 -19.32 6.01
CA ALA A 255 13.88 -20.06 6.71
C ALA A 255 14.97 -19.16 7.34
N ARG A 256 14.80 -17.83 7.27
CA ARG A 256 15.79 -16.84 7.73
C ARG A 256 15.22 -15.98 8.86
N PRO A 257 16.08 -15.37 9.69
CA PRO A 257 15.69 -14.42 10.75
C PRO A 257 15.17 -13.08 10.20
N VAL A 258 14.16 -13.17 9.34
CA VAL A 258 13.45 -12.06 8.69
C VAL A 258 12.00 -12.17 9.11
N LEU A 259 11.52 -11.17 9.84
CA LEU A 259 10.13 -11.10 10.27
C LEU A 259 9.28 -10.37 9.22
N GLN A 260 8.11 -10.91 8.93
CA GLN A 260 7.14 -10.38 7.97
C GLN A 260 5.86 -9.88 8.64
N ALA A 261 5.57 -10.36 9.85
CA ALA A 261 4.40 -9.95 10.62
C ALA A 261 4.59 -8.56 11.27
N PHE A 262 3.50 -7.80 11.41
CA PHE A 262 3.54 -6.47 12.02
C PHE A 262 3.05 -6.48 13.47
N SER A 263 1.96 -7.19 13.76
CA SER A 263 1.35 -7.22 15.10
C SER A 263 2.26 -7.93 16.11
N ALA A 264 2.20 -7.52 17.38
CA ALA A 264 3.02 -8.12 18.43
C ALA A 264 2.74 -9.62 18.59
N ASP A 265 1.47 -10.01 18.53
CA ASP A 265 1.01 -11.39 18.69
C ASP A 265 1.47 -12.26 17.52
N ALA A 266 1.28 -11.79 16.27
CA ALA A 266 1.76 -12.52 15.08
C ALA A 266 3.29 -12.61 15.05
N ARG A 267 4.00 -11.56 15.47
CA ARG A 267 5.46 -11.57 15.56
C ARG A 267 5.98 -12.58 16.59
N GLU A 268 5.25 -12.84 17.66
CA GLU A 268 5.68 -13.86 18.63
C GLU A 268 5.57 -15.27 18.04
N LEU A 269 4.45 -15.58 17.37
CA LEU A 269 4.31 -16.84 16.64
C LEU A 269 5.37 -16.97 15.53
N GLU A 270 5.61 -15.90 14.77
CA GLU A 270 6.64 -15.90 13.73
C GLU A 270 8.03 -16.17 14.32
N LYS A 271 8.40 -15.53 15.43
CA LYS A 271 9.68 -15.80 16.11
C LYS A 271 9.80 -17.25 16.56
N GLN A 272 8.72 -17.85 17.06
CA GLN A 272 8.71 -19.28 17.40
C GLN A 272 9.01 -20.14 16.17
N ILE A 273 8.38 -19.85 15.03
CA ILE A 273 8.66 -20.52 13.76
C ILE A 273 10.13 -20.32 13.34
N LYS A 274 10.67 -19.09 13.48
CA LYS A 274 12.09 -18.80 13.18
C LYS A 274 13.06 -19.59 14.06
N ARG A 275 12.72 -19.80 15.35
CA ARG A 275 13.52 -20.62 16.26
C ARG A 275 13.55 -22.09 15.82
N VAL A 276 12.44 -22.64 15.33
CA VAL A 276 12.43 -24.02 14.79
C VAL A 276 13.27 -24.08 13.51
N TRP A 277 13.11 -23.10 12.62
CA TRP A 277 13.92 -22.99 11.40
C TRP A 277 15.42 -22.88 11.68
N SER A 278 15.84 -22.11 12.70
CA SER A 278 17.27 -21.98 13.02
C SER A 278 17.87 -23.32 13.44
N VAL A 279 17.18 -24.09 14.29
CA VAL A 279 17.62 -25.43 14.70
C VAL A 279 17.63 -26.39 13.50
N TYR A 280 16.56 -26.41 12.70
CA TYR A 280 16.50 -27.27 11.51
C TYR A 280 17.68 -27.01 10.56
N ARG A 281 18.00 -25.74 10.30
CA ARG A 281 19.06 -25.34 9.37
C ARG A 281 20.48 -25.68 9.80
N GLU A 282 20.72 -25.94 11.08
CA GLU A 282 22.04 -26.38 11.54
C GLU A 282 22.41 -27.75 10.95
N GLN A 283 21.44 -28.68 10.87
CA GLN A 283 21.63 -30.02 10.31
C GLN A 283 20.34 -30.50 9.62
N PRO A 284 20.02 -30.02 8.40
CA PRO A 284 18.74 -30.31 7.73
C PRO A 284 18.45 -31.81 7.56
N GLU A 285 19.46 -32.60 7.19
CA GLU A 285 19.32 -34.04 6.97
C GLU A 285 19.05 -34.80 8.28
N ALA A 286 19.75 -34.45 9.36
CA ALA A 286 19.56 -35.08 10.66
C ALA A 286 18.23 -34.67 11.33
N HIS A 287 17.75 -33.46 11.03
CA HIS A 287 16.54 -32.89 11.59
C HIS A 287 15.28 -33.16 10.75
N ALA A 288 15.43 -33.67 9.53
CA ALA A 288 14.31 -34.16 8.73
C ALA A 288 13.60 -35.29 9.48
N GLY A 289 12.30 -35.13 9.70
CA GLY A 289 11.48 -36.09 10.44
C GLY A 289 11.67 -36.11 11.96
N ALA A 290 12.49 -35.22 12.53
CA ALA A 290 12.74 -35.19 13.96
C ALA A 290 11.47 -34.92 14.78
N LYS A 291 11.09 -35.87 15.64
CA LYS A 291 9.89 -35.78 16.50
C LYS A 291 9.83 -34.50 17.35
N PRO A 292 10.93 -34.02 17.98
CA PRO A 292 10.87 -32.79 18.78
C PRO A 292 10.50 -31.55 17.97
N LEU A 293 11.01 -31.43 16.73
CA LEU A 293 10.71 -30.28 15.87
C LEU A 293 9.29 -30.33 15.33
N ARG A 294 8.79 -31.52 14.98
CA ARG A 294 7.38 -31.73 14.60
C ARG A 294 6.42 -31.44 15.77
N GLY A 295 6.75 -31.90 16.98
CA GLY A 295 5.97 -31.56 18.16
C GLY A 295 5.90 -30.05 18.39
N ARG A 296 7.02 -29.34 18.19
CA ARG A 296 7.02 -27.88 18.29
C ARG A 296 6.20 -27.20 17.19
N LEU A 297 6.22 -27.73 15.96
CA LEU A 297 5.36 -27.26 14.88
C LEU A 297 3.88 -27.41 15.25
N ASP A 298 3.47 -28.57 15.78
CA ASP A 298 2.08 -28.85 16.18
C ASP A 298 1.60 -27.92 17.30
N GLU A 299 2.48 -27.60 18.26
CA GLU A 299 2.19 -26.60 19.30
C GLU A 299 1.93 -25.22 18.70
N ILE A 300 2.80 -24.73 17.81
CA ILE A 300 2.63 -23.42 17.18
C ILE A 300 1.37 -23.39 16.30
N ALA A 301 1.05 -24.50 15.61
CA ALA A 301 -0.16 -24.61 14.81
C ALA A 301 -1.43 -24.53 15.67
N ARG A 302 -1.42 -25.10 16.89
CA ARG A 302 -2.50 -24.97 17.87
C ARG A 302 -2.62 -23.53 18.36
N ASP A 303 -1.50 -22.90 18.73
CA ASP A 303 -1.49 -21.50 19.17
C ASP A 303 -2.05 -20.56 18.09
N LEU A 304 -1.72 -20.81 16.81
CA LEU A 304 -2.28 -20.06 15.68
C LEU A 304 -3.80 -20.27 15.56
N ALA A 305 -4.29 -21.50 15.74
CA ALA A 305 -5.73 -21.81 15.63
C ALA A 305 -6.58 -21.12 16.71
N GLU A 306 -6.01 -20.89 17.89
CA GLU A 306 -6.68 -20.21 19.01
C GLU A 306 -6.48 -18.68 18.98
N SER A 307 -5.55 -18.18 18.16
CA SER A 307 -5.23 -16.76 18.08
C SER A 307 -6.28 -15.94 17.31
N ASN A 308 -6.56 -14.72 17.78
CA ASN A 308 -7.44 -13.76 17.10
C ASN A 308 -6.64 -12.76 16.26
N LEU A 309 -5.95 -13.28 15.23
CA LEU A 309 -5.15 -12.45 14.33
C LEU A 309 -5.98 -11.87 13.17
N PRO A 310 -5.68 -10.66 12.69
CA PRO A 310 -6.18 -10.19 11.40
C PRO A 310 -5.84 -11.18 10.29
N TRP A 311 -6.75 -11.38 9.35
CA TRP A 311 -6.61 -12.38 8.28
C TRP A 311 -5.27 -12.30 7.54
N ASP A 312 -4.83 -11.10 7.16
CA ASP A 312 -3.57 -10.90 6.43
C ASP A 312 -2.35 -11.38 7.24
N GLU A 313 -2.35 -11.17 8.56
CA GLU A 313 -1.30 -11.63 9.47
C GLU A 313 -1.39 -13.14 9.68
N TRP A 314 -2.60 -13.66 9.86
CA TRP A 314 -2.85 -15.10 10.01
C TRP A 314 -2.33 -15.89 8.80
N GLN A 315 -2.57 -15.39 7.59
CA GLN A 315 -2.08 -16.00 6.35
C GLN A 315 -0.55 -16.05 6.28
N ILE A 316 0.15 -15.03 6.79
CA ILE A 316 1.62 -15.02 6.86
C ILE A 316 2.09 -16.15 7.76
N ILE A 317 1.54 -16.28 8.97
CA ILE A 317 1.95 -17.32 9.94
C ILE A 317 1.61 -18.71 9.41
N TYR A 318 0.40 -18.89 8.87
CA TYR A 318 -0.04 -20.16 8.30
C TYR A 318 0.88 -20.62 7.15
N ARG A 319 1.21 -19.72 6.21
CA ARG A 319 2.15 -20.01 5.12
C ARG A 319 3.53 -20.43 5.66
N LEU A 320 4.04 -19.72 6.68
CA LEU A 320 5.34 -20.04 7.28
C LEU A 320 5.34 -21.42 7.96
N LEU A 321 4.24 -21.81 8.60
CA LEU A 321 4.06 -23.15 9.16
C LEU A 321 4.05 -24.22 8.07
N LEU A 322 3.34 -23.99 6.96
CA LEU A 322 3.33 -24.94 5.83
C LEU A 322 4.72 -25.13 5.22
N GLN A 323 5.47 -24.03 5.06
CA GLN A 323 6.85 -24.09 4.57
C GLN A 323 7.77 -24.84 5.54
N LEU A 324 7.59 -24.63 6.86
CA LEU A 324 8.33 -25.35 7.88
C LEU A 324 7.95 -26.84 7.93
N ASP A 325 6.67 -27.19 7.87
CA ASP A 325 6.20 -28.59 7.84
C ASP A 325 6.81 -29.36 6.67
N ARG A 326 6.78 -28.74 5.48
CA ARG A 326 7.37 -29.29 4.27
C ARG A 326 8.87 -29.56 4.44
N ALA A 327 9.63 -28.59 4.97
CA ALA A 327 11.05 -28.80 5.25
C ALA A 327 11.31 -29.88 6.33
N LEU A 328 10.49 -29.93 7.39
CA LEU A 328 10.57 -30.97 8.42
C LEU A 328 10.18 -32.37 7.91
N ARG A 329 9.57 -32.48 6.73
CA ARG A 329 9.37 -33.75 6.01
C ARG A 329 10.56 -34.14 5.16
N GLY A 330 11.54 -33.25 4.98
CA GLY A 330 12.66 -33.44 4.07
C GLY A 330 12.35 -33.02 2.64
N ASP A 331 11.20 -32.39 2.40
CA ASP A 331 10.84 -31.90 1.08
C ASP A 331 11.59 -30.59 0.78
N ARG A 332 11.90 -30.37 -0.50
CA ARG A 332 12.52 -29.14 -1.02
C ARG A 332 11.61 -27.90 -0.82
N PRO A 333 12.03 -26.64 -1.02
CA PRO A 333 11.11 -25.50 -1.16
C PRO A 333 10.10 -25.70 -2.30
N LEU A 334 8.94 -25.06 -2.24
CA LEU A 334 7.86 -25.30 -3.22
C LEU A 334 8.15 -24.62 -4.56
N LEU A 335 8.83 -23.47 -4.54
CA LEU A 335 9.14 -22.71 -5.74
C LEU A 335 10.51 -23.06 -6.34
N GLU A 336 11.30 -23.91 -5.68
CA GLU A 336 12.57 -24.41 -6.24
C GLU A 336 12.30 -25.15 -7.55
N ARG A 337 13.07 -24.85 -8.60
CA ARG A 337 12.95 -25.54 -9.88
C ARG A 337 13.55 -26.94 -9.79
N PRO A 338 12.84 -27.99 -10.24
CA PRO A 338 13.48 -29.28 -10.47
C PRO A 338 14.62 -29.11 -11.48
N ASP A 339 15.68 -29.89 -11.32
CA ASP A 339 16.77 -29.90 -12.29
C ASP A 339 16.24 -30.33 -13.66
N ALA A 340 16.86 -29.87 -14.75
CA ALA A 340 16.45 -30.23 -16.11
C ALA A 340 16.40 -31.76 -16.34
N ARG A 341 17.17 -32.54 -15.56
CA ARG A 341 17.10 -34.01 -15.56
C ARG A 341 15.83 -34.56 -14.90
N GLU A 342 15.40 -34.01 -13.77
CA GLU A 342 14.14 -34.39 -13.11
C GLU A 342 12.93 -34.00 -13.97
N GLU A 343 12.97 -32.87 -14.68
CA GLU A 343 11.91 -32.49 -15.65
C GLU A 343 11.82 -33.48 -16.81
N ILE A 344 12.97 -33.97 -17.31
CA ILE A 344 13.03 -34.98 -18.38
C ILE A 344 12.55 -36.34 -17.84
N GLU A 345 13.00 -36.76 -16.66
CA GLU A 345 12.56 -38.01 -16.03
C GLU A 345 11.06 -38.01 -15.75
N MET A 346 10.47 -36.92 -15.24
CA MET A 346 9.02 -36.81 -15.06
C MET A 346 8.23 -36.72 -16.38
N ALA A 347 8.84 -36.19 -17.45
CA ALA A 347 8.22 -36.18 -18.78
C ALA A 347 8.25 -37.57 -19.45
N GLU A 348 9.26 -38.37 -19.12
CA GLU A 348 9.40 -39.77 -19.54
C GLU A 348 8.53 -40.71 -18.68
N GLU A 349 8.37 -40.40 -17.40
CA GLU A 349 7.45 -41.07 -16.47
C GLU A 349 6.00 -40.65 -16.79
N LYS A 350 5.50 -41.17 -17.91
CA LYS A 350 4.07 -41.14 -18.22
C LYS A 350 3.35 -41.99 -17.19
N ILE A 351 2.94 -41.37 -16.09
CA ILE A 351 1.83 -41.90 -15.30
C ILE A 351 0.68 -42.05 -16.30
N PRO A 352 0.17 -43.27 -16.54
CA PRO A 352 -1.01 -43.45 -17.36
C PRO A 352 -2.16 -42.77 -16.63
N LEU A 353 -2.32 -41.48 -16.89
CA LEU A 353 -3.55 -40.76 -16.59
C LEU A 353 -4.64 -41.61 -17.24
N PRO A 354 -5.69 -41.99 -16.51
CA PRO A 354 -6.81 -42.67 -17.14
C PRO A 354 -7.18 -41.83 -18.36
N SER A 355 -7.00 -42.41 -19.55
CA SER A 355 -7.39 -41.79 -20.83
C SER A 355 -8.74 -41.16 -20.57
N PRO A 356 -8.94 -39.85 -20.83
CA PRO A 356 -10.04 -39.08 -20.25
C PRO A 356 -11.22 -39.99 -20.33
N ARG A 357 -11.63 -40.58 -19.18
CA ARG A 357 -12.81 -41.44 -19.21
C ARG A 357 -13.78 -40.49 -19.86
N THR A 358 -14.35 -40.88 -21.01
CA THR A 358 -15.54 -40.23 -21.55
C THR A 358 -16.32 -39.93 -20.31
N MET A 359 -16.32 -38.66 -19.87
CA MET A 359 -16.81 -38.32 -18.54
C MET A 359 -18.24 -38.73 -18.72
N GLU A 360 -18.57 -39.92 -18.21
CA GLU A 360 -19.74 -40.67 -18.65
C GLU A 360 -20.82 -39.67 -18.33
N LYS A 361 -21.40 -39.08 -19.38
CA LYS A 361 -22.28 -37.93 -19.21
C LYS A 361 -23.23 -38.41 -18.15
N LEU A 362 -23.18 -37.79 -16.96
CA LEU A 362 -24.02 -38.23 -15.86
C LEU A 362 -25.39 -38.39 -16.49
N PRO A 363 -26.01 -39.58 -16.33
CA PRO A 363 -27.18 -39.93 -17.12
C PRO A 363 -28.13 -38.74 -17.10
N ASP A 364 -28.62 -38.35 -18.28
CA ASP A 364 -29.56 -37.23 -18.48
C ASP A 364 -30.96 -37.63 -17.93
N GLU A 365 -30.95 -38.29 -16.77
CA GLU A 365 -32.11 -38.66 -16.00
C GLU A 365 -32.57 -37.43 -15.25
N ARG A 366 -33.36 -36.63 -15.97
CA ARG A 366 -34.43 -35.85 -15.36
C ARG A 366 -35.44 -36.80 -14.73
N VAL A 367 -35.04 -37.50 -13.66
CA VAL A 367 -35.98 -38.22 -12.82
C VAL A 367 -36.15 -37.38 -11.58
N ALA A 368 -37.23 -36.61 -11.56
CA ALA A 368 -37.77 -36.04 -10.35
C ALA A 368 -38.24 -37.20 -9.45
N VAL A 369 -37.33 -37.75 -8.64
CA VAL A 369 -37.70 -38.58 -7.49
C VAL A 369 -37.55 -37.72 -6.25
N PRO A 370 -38.59 -37.56 -5.43
CA PRO A 370 -38.44 -36.97 -4.10
C PRO A 370 -37.69 -38.00 -3.24
N VAL A 371 -36.38 -37.82 -3.05
CA VAL A 371 -35.59 -38.71 -2.19
C VAL A 371 -35.67 -38.17 -0.77
N SER A 372 -36.37 -38.92 0.09
CA SER A 372 -36.45 -38.69 1.53
C SER A 372 -35.05 -38.69 2.15
N VAL A 373 -34.82 -37.68 2.99
CA VAL A 373 -33.54 -37.37 3.64
C VAL A 373 -33.33 -38.25 4.89
N GLU A 374 -34.34 -39.04 5.29
CA GLU A 374 -34.35 -39.77 6.57
C GLU A 374 -33.39 -40.98 6.66
N GLY A 375 -32.57 -41.25 5.65
CA GLY A 375 -31.61 -42.37 5.66
C GLY A 375 -30.15 -42.04 5.35
N MET A 376 -29.80 -40.79 5.08
CA MET A 376 -28.45 -40.46 4.62
C MET A 376 -27.47 -40.35 5.79
N SER A 377 -26.28 -40.96 5.64
CA SER A 377 -25.21 -40.80 6.62
C SER A 377 -24.56 -39.41 6.52
N ASN A 378 -24.11 -38.84 7.65
CA ASN A 378 -23.52 -37.49 7.72
C ASN A 378 -22.37 -37.24 6.72
N ARG A 379 -21.65 -38.29 6.31
CA ARG A 379 -20.60 -38.21 5.27
C ARG A 379 -21.16 -37.99 3.86
N GLN A 380 -22.32 -38.57 3.54
CA GLN A 380 -22.96 -38.43 2.24
C GLN A 380 -23.58 -37.03 2.06
N LEU A 381 -24.11 -36.44 3.15
CA LEU A 381 -24.59 -35.05 3.13
C LEU A 381 -23.45 -34.03 2.91
N LEU A 382 -22.30 -34.24 3.57
CA LEU A 382 -21.14 -33.36 3.44
C LEU A 382 -20.50 -33.41 2.06
N ALA A 383 -20.43 -34.60 1.44
CA ALA A 383 -19.96 -34.75 0.08
C ALA A 383 -20.85 -33.98 -0.91
N HIS A 384 -22.17 -34.04 -0.72
CA HIS A 384 -23.14 -33.41 -1.62
C HIS A 384 -23.13 -31.87 -1.56
N VAL A 385 -22.87 -31.29 -0.38
CA VAL A 385 -22.73 -29.83 -0.22
C VAL A 385 -21.41 -29.32 -0.80
N LEU A 386 -20.34 -30.12 -0.73
CA LEU A 386 -19.02 -29.74 -1.23
C LEU A 386 -18.90 -29.84 -2.75
N GLU A 387 -19.61 -30.78 -3.39
CA GLU A 387 -19.63 -30.93 -4.85
C GLU A 387 -20.39 -29.79 -5.57
N GLY A 388 -21.44 -29.26 -4.95
CA GLY A 388 -22.20 -28.12 -5.51
C GLY A 388 -21.44 -26.79 -5.47
N GLY A 389 -20.59 -26.56 -4.46
CA GLY A 389 -19.89 -25.27 -4.27
C GLY A 389 -18.66 -25.07 -5.15
N ALA A 390 -17.94 -26.14 -5.49
CA ALA A 390 -16.66 -26.04 -6.19
C ALA A 390 -16.80 -25.80 -7.71
N LEU A 391 -17.93 -26.18 -8.30
CA LEU A 391 -18.16 -26.07 -9.75
C LEU A 391 -18.71 -24.70 -10.18
N LEU A 392 -19.41 -23.97 -9.30
CA LEU A 392 -19.89 -22.61 -9.59
C LEU A 392 -18.76 -21.57 -9.55
N ALA A 393 -17.80 -21.71 -8.63
CA ALA A 393 -16.73 -20.71 -8.46
C ALA A 393 -15.75 -20.64 -9.64
N LYS A 394 -15.55 -21.75 -10.36
CA LYS A 394 -14.50 -21.85 -11.39
C LYS A 394 -14.95 -21.41 -12.79
N LYS A 395 -16.25 -21.45 -13.07
CA LYS A 395 -16.82 -21.03 -14.37
C LYS A 395 -17.16 -19.54 -14.42
N GLU A 396 -17.57 -18.94 -13.31
CA GLU A 396 -17.84 -17.49 -13.20
C GLU A 396 -16.54 -16.65 -13.18
N PHE A 397 -15.46 -17.18 -12.59
CA PHE A 397 -14.23 -16.40 -12.38
C PHE A 397 -13.38 -16.19 -13.65
N GLU A 398 -13.31 -17.18 -14.55
CA GLU A 398 -12.52 -17.06 -15.78
C GLU A 398 -13.17 -16.13 -16.82
N LEU A 399 -14.52 -16.15 -16.92
CA LEU A 399 -15.26 -15.25 -17.81
C LEU A 399 -15.24 -13.80 -17.29
N ALA A 400 -15.48 -13.60 -15.99
CA ALA A 400 -15.45 -12.27 -15.39
C ALA A 400 -14.06 -11.62 -15.49
N LYS A 401 -12.97 -12.38 -15.37
CA LYS A 401 -11.61 -11.84 -15.40
C LYS A 401 -11.16 -11.39 -16.79
N THR A 402 -11.69 -12.00 -17.85
CA THR A 402 -11.33 -11.65 -19.25
C THR A 402 -12.18 -10.50 -19.80
N GLU A 403 -13.49 -10.46 -19.52
CA GLU A 403 -14.34 -9.33 -19.90
C GLU A 403 -14.02 -8.07 -19.10
N LEU A 404 -13.87 -8.14 -17.77
CA LEU A 404 -13.53 -6.95 -16.97
C LEU A 404 -12.17 -6.37 -17.33
N ARG A 405 -11.14 -7.17 -17.67
CA ARG A 405 -9.83 -6.61 -18.00
C ARG A 405 -9.82 -5.87 -19.34
N ALA A 406 -10.54 -6.36 -20.34
CA ALA A 406 -10.59 -5.72 -21.64
C ALA A 406 -11.40 -4.42 -21.59
N ASP A 407 -12.54 -4.43 -20.91
CA ASP A 407 -13.41 -3.27 -20.79
C ASP A 407 -12.83 -2.22 -19.85
N LEU A 408 -12.28 -2.61 -18.70
CA LEU A 408 -11.65 -1.67 -17.77
C LEU A 408 -10.40 -1.02 -18.38
N LYS A 409 -9.62 -1.73 -19.20
CA LYS A 409 -8.42 -1.15 -19.84
C LYS A 409 -8.79 -0.14 -20.93
N LYS A 410 -9.87 -0.39 -21.68
CA LYS A 410 -10.41 0.56 -22.68
C LYS A 410 -11.10 1.75 -22.01
N GLU A 411 -11.90 1.53 -20.96
CA GLU A 411 -12.54 2.59 -20.20
C GLU A 411 -11.55 3.45 -19.42
N VAL A 412 -10.53 2.87 -18.79
CA VAL A 412 -9.48 3.63 -18.08
C VAL A 412 -8.61 4.42 -19.05
N ALA A 413 -8.32 3.89 -20.24
CA ALA A 413 -7.60 4.63 -21.28
C ALA A 413 -8.44 5.82 -21.81
N MET A 414 -9.74 5.60 -22.05
CA MET A 414 -10.67 6.65 -22.46
C MET A 414 -10.86 7.70 -21.36
N ALA A 415 -11.00 7.29 -20.10
CA ALA A 415 -11.14 8.17 -18.94
C ALA A 415 -9.87 9.01 -18.70
N LYS A 416 -8.67 8.44 -18.87
CA LYS A 416 -7.40 9.19 -18.78
C LYS A 416 -7.29 10.24 -19.89
N GLY A 417 -7.64 9.88 -21.13
CA GLY A 417 -7.63 10.80 -22.27
C GLY A 417 -8.66 11.93 -22.12
N LEU A 418 -9.89 11.61 -21.69
CA LEU A 418 -10.96 12.59 -21.53
C LEU A 418 -10.73 13.51 -20.33
N THR A 419 -10.10 13.02 -19.26
CA THR A 419 -9.69 13.85 -18.12
C THR A 419 -8.58 14.82 -18.53
N ALA A 420 -7.56 14.35 -19.25
CA ALA A 420 -6.48 15.20 -19.74
C ALA A 420 -6.99 16.25 -20.74
N ALA A 421 -7.85 15.87 -21.68
CA ALA A 421 -8.48 16.78 -22.64
C ALA A 421 -9.41 17.80 -21.94
N GLY A 422 -10.18 17.37 -20.94
CA GLY A 422 -11.03 18.25 -20.14
C GLY A 422 -10.22 19.26 -19.32
N ILE A 423 -9.11 18.84 -18.70
CA ILE A 423 -8.19 19.74 -18.00
C ILE A 423 -7.58 20.74 -18.99
N CYS A 424 -7.11 20.28 -20.16
CA CYS A 424 -6.54 21.17 -21.18
C CYS A 424 -7.56 22.18 -21.72
N ALA A 425 -8.80 21.75 -21.99
CA ALA A 425 -9.87 22.64 -22.43
C ALA A 425 -10.24 23.66 -21.35
N LEU A 426 -10.29 23.25 -20.08
CA LEU A 426 -10.57 24.15 -18.95
C LEU A 426 -9.42 25.14 -18.69
N CYS A 427 -8.17 24.70 -18.81
CA CYS A 427 -7.01 25.59 -18.76
C CYS A 427 -7.03 26.60 -19.91
N THR A 428 -7.34 26.16 -21.13
CA THR A 428 -7.42 27.02 -22.32
C THR A 428 -8.53 28.06 -22.17
N LEU A 429 -9.70 27.66 -21.68
CA LEU A 429 -10.82 28.57 -21.42
C LEU A 429 -10.48 29.61 -20.35
N ASN A 430 -9.81 29.21 -19.27
CA ASN A 430 -9.35 30.17 -18.24
C ASN A 430 -8.35 31.17 -18.82
N LEU A 431 -7.38 30.73 -19.62
CA LEU A 431 -6.42 31.62 -20.27
C LEU A 431 -7.12 32.57 -21.26
N LEU A 432 -8.13 32.11 -21.98
CA LEU A 432 -8.94 32.95 -22.87
C LEU A 432 -9.74 34.02 -22.11
N LEU A 433 -10.35 33.66 -20.97
CA LEU A 433 -11.08 34.61 -20.12
C LEU A 433 -10.15 35.66 -19.51
N VAL A 434 -8.94 35.27 -19.09
CA VAL A 434 -7.91 36.20 -18.64
C VAL A 434 -7.46 37.11 -19.78
N ALA A 435 -7.25 36.57 -20.98
CA ALA A 435 -6.90 37.37 -22.15
C ALA A 435 -7.99 38.39 -22.52
N ILE A 436 -9.27 38.01 -22.45
CA ILE A 436 -10.41 38.93 -22.66
C ILE A 436 -10.45 40.02 -21.58
N ALA A 437 -10.20 39.66 -20.32
CA ALA A 437 -10.13 40.63 -19.22
C ALA A 437 -8.98 41.62 -19.41
N MET A 438 -7.80 41.16 -19.84
CA MET A 438 -6.66 42.03 -20.17
C MET A 438 -6.92 42.91 -21.40
N ALA A 439 -7.56 42.38 -22.44
CA ALA A 439 -7.94 43.14 -23.63
C ALA A 439 -8.96 44.25 -23.30
N LEU A 440 -9.96 43.95 -22.45
CA LEU A 440 -10.89 44.97 -21.93
C LEU A 440 -10.18 45.97 -20.99
N GLY A 441 -9.17 45.53 -20.24
CA GLY A 441 -8.34 46.37 -19.39
C GLY A 441 -7.59 47.48 -20.14
N GLY A 442 -7.43 47.35 -21.47
CA GLY A 442 -6.90 48.42 -22.32
C GLY A 442 -7.90 49.54 -22.63
N VAL A 443 -9.20 49.32 -22.39
CA VAL A 443 -10.29 50.26 -22.71
C VAL A 443 -10.97 50.80 -21.45
N MET A 444 -10.89 50.07 -20.32
CA MET A 444 -11.48 50.45 -19.04
C MET A 444 -10.61 49.98 -17.86
N VAL A 445 -10.89 50.47 -16.65
CA VAL A 445 -10.09 50.12 -15.45
C VAL A 445 -10.09 48.60 -15.21
N GLU A 446 -8.93 48.04 -14.92
CA GLU A 446 -8.65 46.60 -14.84
C GLU A 446 -9.62 45.82 -13.93
N TRP A 447 -9.97 46.41 -12.78
CA TRP A 447 -10.93 45.79 -11.86
C TRP A 447 -12.36 45.72 -12.45
N GLY A 448 -12.74 46.69 -13.29
CA GLY A 448 -14.03 46.73 -13.99
C GLY A 448 -14.11 45.73 -15.12
N ALA A 449 -13.03 45.57 -15.90
CA ALA A 449 -12.93 44.55 -16.95
C ALA A 449 -13.08 43.13 -16.37
N ALA A 450 -12.40 42.85 -15.25
CA ALA A 450 -12.51 41.58 -14.55
C ALA A 450 -13.95 41.30 -14.03
N LEU A 451 -14.64 42.32 -13.51
CA LEU A 451 -16.02 42.19 -13.04
C LEU A 451 -17.01 41.91 -14.17
N ILE A 452 -16.85 42.55 -15.34
CA ILE A 452 -17.74 42.34 -16.49
C ILE A 452 -17.60 40.91 -17.03
N VAL A 453 -16.36 40.44 -17.19
CA VAL A 453 -16.10 39.05 -17.63
C VAL A 453 -16.66 38.05 -16.61
N ALA A 454 -16.47 38.30 -15.31
CA ALA A 454 -17.03 37.46 -14.25
C ALA A 454 -18.57 37.44 -14.27
N ALA A 455 -19.23 38.58 -14.49
CA ALA A 455 -20.69 38.67 -14.57
C ALA A 455 -21.25 37.91 -15.78
N ALA A 456 -20.60 38.03 -16.95
CA ALA A 456 -21.00 37.29 -18.16
C ALA A 456 -20.88 35.76 -17.98
N VAL A 457 -19.77 35.29 -17.39
CA VAL A 457 -19.58 33.86 -17.10
C VAL A 457 -20.58 33.36 -16.06
N LEU A 458 -20.91 34.19 -15.07
CA LEU A 458 -21.89 33.84 -14.03
C LEU A 458 -23.30 33.68 -14.61
N LEU A 459 -23.71 34.58 -15.51
CA LEU A 459 -24.99 34.51 -16.23
C LEU A 459 -25.09 33.27 -17.14
N LEU A 460 -24.02 32.97 -17.88
CA LEU A 460 -23.98 31.77 -18.73
C LEU A 460 -24.06 30.50 -17.87
N GLY A 461 -23.32 30.47 -16.77
CA GLY A 461 -23.28 29.35 -15.84
C GLY A 461 -24.55 29.15 -15.02
N THR A 462 -25.36 30.19 -14.79
CA THR A 462 -26.70 30.04 -14.21
C THR A 462 -27.70 29.52 -15.24
N ALA A 463 -27.69 30.02 -16.48
CA ALA A 463 -28.55 29.53 -17.55
C ALA A 463 -28.36 28.03 -17.83
N VAL A 464 -27.10 27.59 -18.00
CA VAL A 464 -26.77 26.17 -18.22
C VAL A 464 -27.15 25.31 -17.00
N GLY A 465 -26.92 25.83 -15.79
CA GLY A 465 -27.27 25.13 -14.54
C GLY A 465 -28.78 24.89 -14.39
N LEU A 466 -29.60 25.86 -14.77
CA LEU A 466 -31.06 25.74 -14.73
C LEU A 466 -31.58 24.73 -15.77
N ILE A 467 -31.01 24.72 -16.98
CA ILE A 467 -31.35 23.74 -18.02
C ILE A 467 -30.95 22.32 -17.61
N GLY A 468 -29.76 22.16 -17.02
CA GLY A 468 -29.28 20.88 -16.52
C GLY A 468 -30.12 20.31 -15.37
N TRP A 469 -30.60 21.18 -14.47
CA TRP A 469 -31.49 20.78 -13.37
C TRP A 469 -32.86 20.27 -13.86
N GLY A 470 -33.36 20.81 -14.97
CA GLY A 470 -34.59 20.35 -15.62
C GLY A 470 -34.47 18.95 -16.24
N LYS A 471 -33.26 18.49 -16.57
CA LYS A 471 -32.97 17.17 -17.16
C LYS A 471 -32.53 16.12 -16.14
N ARG A 472 -32.65 16.40 -14.83
CA ARG A 472 -32.26 15.43 -13.78
C ARG A 472 -33.10 14.16 -13.91
N VAL A 473 -32.43 13.02 -13.97
CA VAL A 473 -33.06 11.70 -14.01
C VAL A 473 -33.77 11.46 -12.67
N LYS A 474 -35.10 11.41 -12.69
CA LYS A 474 -35.94 11.25 -11.49
C LYS A 474 -36.21 9.79 -11.12
N GLU A 475 -35.82 8.83 -11.96
CA GLU A 475 -35.91 7.40 -11.67
C GLU A 475 -34.55 6.72 -11.91
N PRO A 476 -33.91 6.16 -10.88
CA PRO A 476 -32.68 5.41 -11.05
C PRO A 476 -32.94 4.06 -11.74
N LEU A 477 -31.95 3.66 -12.55
CA LEU A 477 -31.91 2.56 -13.52
C LEU A 477 -32.56 1.23 -13.09
N GLU A 478 -33.25 0.58 -14.03
CA GLU A 478 -33.93 -0.72 -13.88
C GLU A 478 -33.03 -1.85 -13.34
N ALA A 479 -31.72 -1.78 -13.58
CA ALA A 479 -30.75 -2.76 -13.09
C ALA A 479 -30.69 -2.83 -11.55
N THR A 480 -30.83 -1.69 -10.86
CA THR A 480 -30.87 -1.64 -9.39
C THR A 480 -32.21 -2.11 -8.85
N ARG A 481 -33.29 -1.92 -9.62
CA ARG A 481 -34.63 -2.40 -9.26
C ARG A 481 -34.78 -3.91 -9.44
N ARG A 482 -34.06 -4.50 -10.39
CA ARG A 482 -34.03 -5.96 -10.63
C ARG A 482 -33.29 -6.70 -9.52
N SER A 483 -32.13 -6.21 -9.08
CA SER A 483 -31.41 -6.77 -7.92
C SER A 483 -32.22 -6.66 -6.63
N LEU A 484 -32.86 -5.51 -6.37
CA LEU A 484 -33.72 -5.36 -5.18
C LEU A 484 -34.99 -6.23 -5.23
N LYS A 485 -35.54 -6.50 -6.43
CA LYS A 485 -36.66 -7.44 -6.58
C LYS A 485 -36.20 -8.88 -6.35
N GLU A 486 -35.04 -9.27 -6.86
CA GLU A 486 -34.44 -10.58 -6.60
C GLU A 486 -34.16 -10.78 -5.11
N ASP A 487 -33.62 -9.76 -4.43
CA ASP A 487 -33.35 -9.80 -2.98
C ASP A 487 -34.63 -9.96 -2.14
N VAL A 488 -35.72 -9.29 -2.54
CA VAL A 488 -37.03 -9.41 -1.87
C VAL A 488 -37.70 -10.75 -2.17
N THR A 489 -37.45 -11.35 -3.34
CA THR A 489 -37.98 -12.66 -3.72
C THR A 489 -37.26 -13.76 -2.92
N TRP A 490 -35.93 -13.67 -2.81
CA TRP A 490 -35.09 -14.52 -1.95
C TRP A 490 -35.46 -14.41 -0.47
N ALA A 491 -35.82 -13.22 0.02
CA ALA A 491 -36.26 -13.03 1.40
C ALA A 491 -37.65 -13.64 1.67
N LYS A 492 -38.55 -13.64 0.69
CA LYS A 492 -39.89 -14.26 0.82
C LYS A 492 -39.84 -15.79 0.73
N GLU A 493 -38.98 -16.35 -0.10
CA GLU A 493 -38.77 -17.81 -0.20
C GLU A 493 -38.06 -18.40 1.03
N ARG A 494 -37.45 -17.56 1.88
CA ARG A 494 -36.85 -17.97 3.17
C ARG A 494 -37.78 -17.86 4.37
N LEU A 495 -38.95 -17.22 4.20
CA LEU A 495 -39.93 -16.97 5.27
C LEU A 495 -41.28 -17.65 5.03
N ALA A 496 -41.45 -18.38 3.92
CA ALA A 496 -42.50 -19.36 3.69
C ALA A 496 -41.86 -20.75 3.74
#